data_AF-A0A0C6P2U9-F1
#
_entry.id   AF-A0A0C6P2U9-F1
#
_cell.length_a   1.000
_cell.length_b   1.000
_cell.length_c   1.000
_cell.angle_alpha   90.00
_cell.angle_beta   90.00
_cell.angle_gamma   90.00
#
_symmetry.space_group_name_H-M   'P 1'
#
loop_
_entity.id
_entity.type
_entity.pdbx_description
1 polymer ?
#
loop_
_entity_poly.entity_id
_entity_poly.type
_entity_poly.pdbx_seq_one_letter_code
_entity_poly.pdbx_strand_id
1 'polypeptide(L)'
;MVAGTLFPLALGPDPQLLAAIGPGVLWVSALLAILLSLQQPFVHDHGSGALEQLLVSPHPLPVLVGLKLAAHWLATCAPLILASPFLALQFGLSAQAVGVLALSLLLGTPTLALIGGLGAALTLGLRGGALLPLVVLPLYVPVLIFGSGAVAATASGLGAWPQLSLLGACLCLAILLCPWSASAALRVALE
;
A
#
# COMPACT_ATOMS: atom_id res chain seq x y z
N MET A 1 -4.15 8.37 -9.53
CA MET A 1 -4.02 8.78 -10.95
C MET A 1 -4.05 10.30 -11.08
N VAL A 2 -5.17 10.96 -10.71
CA VAL A 2 -5.33 12.42 -10.84
C VAL A 2 -4.21 13.22 -10.17
N ALA A 3 -3.83 12.87 -8.93
CA ALA A 3 -2.73 13.55 -8.25
C ALA A 3 -1.42 13.52 -9.07
N GLY A 4 -1.00 12.34 -9.53
CA GLY A 4 0.22 12.18 -10.32
C GLY A 4 0.23 12.98 -11.64
N THR A 5 -0.91 13.16 -12.29
CA THR A 5 -1.01 13.95 -13.54
C THR A 5 -1.09 15.46 -13.29
N LEU A 6 -1.61 15.88 -12.13
CA LEU A 6 -1.74 17.31 -11.79
C LEU A 6 -0.42 17.93 -11.32
N PHE A 7 0.48 17.14 -10.73
CA PHE A 7 1.76 17.66 -10.22
C PHE A 7 2.66 18.27 -11.31
N PRO A 8 2.91 17.60 -12.46
CA PRO A 8 3.68 18.21 -13.55
C PRO A 8 3.03 19.47 -14.12
N LEU A 9 1.69 19.51 -14.19
CA LEU A 9 0.94 20.67 -14.66
C LEU A 9 1.06 21.85 -13.68
N ALA A 10 1.13 21.59 -12.38
CA ALA A 10 1.23 22.62 -11.34
C ALA A 10 2.66 23.18 -11.19
N LEU A 11 3.69 22.35 -11.38
CA LEU A 11 5.10 22.71 -11.15
C LEU A 11 5.81 23.24 -12.40
N GLY A 12 5.23 23.02 -13.58
CA GLY A 12 5.82 23.40 -14.86
C GLY A 12 6.81 22.37 -15.42
N PRO A 13 7.26 22.57 -16.67
CA PRO A 13 7.98 21.54 -17.44
C PRO A 13 9.49 21.53 -17.18
N ASP A 14 9.96 21.67 -15.93
CA ASP A 14 11.37 21.48 -15.60
C ASP A 14 11.69 19.98 -15.44
N PRO A 15 12.38 19.35 -16.41
CA PRO A 15 12.62 17.91 -16.38
C PRO A 15 13.53 17.47 -15.24
N GLN A 16 14.46 18.32 -14.78
CA GLN A 16 15.35 17.98 -13.67
C GLN A 16 14.57 17.95 -12.36
N LEU A 17 13.72 18.95 -12.13
CA LEU A 17 12.85 19.01 -10.96
C LEU A 17 11.86 17.84 -10.96
N LEU A 18 11.20 17.58 -12.09
CA LEU A 18 10.21 16.50 -12.22
C LEU A 18 10.83 15.13 -11.98
N ALA A 19 12.02 14.86 -12.51
CA ALA A 19 12.71 13.59 -12.29
C ALA A 19 13.12 13.42 -10.81
N ALA A 20 13.51 14.50 -10.14
CA ALA A 20 13.91 14.46 -8.73
C ALA A 20 12.75 14.14 -7.78
N ILE A 21 11.56 14.73 -8.02
CA ILE A 21 10.40 14.56 -7.14
C ILE A 21 9.48 13.41 -7.55
N GLY A 22 9.54 12.98 -8.81
CA GLY A 22 8.62 12.02 -9.43
C GLY A 22 8.43 10.73 -8.62
N PRO A 23 9.50 10.05 -8.15
CA PRO A 23 9.36 8.84 -7.34
C PRO A 23 8.56 9.07 -6.06
N GLY A 24 8.80 10.20 -5.37
CA GLY A 24 8.07 10.58 -4.17
C GLY A 24 6.60 10.86 -4.46
N VAL A 25 6.31 11.63 -5.51
CA VAL A 25 4.93 11.96 -5.91
C VAL A 25 4.12 10.71 -6.26
N LEU A 26 4.72 9.75 -6.97
CA LEU A 26 4.07 8.50 -7.35
C LEU A 26 3.79 7.61 -6.13
N TRP A 27 4.73 7.54 -5.18
CA TRP A 27 4.53 6.82 -3.93
C TRP A 27 3.50 7.46 -3.01
N VAL A 28 3.49 8.79 -2.89
CA VAL A 28 2.46 9.52 -2.14
C VAL A 28 1.09 9.32 -2.80
N SER A 29 1.02 9.32 -4.13
CA SER A 29 -0.22 9.02 -4.87
C SER A 29 -0.73 7.61 -4.58
N ALA A 30 0.16 6.62 -4.52
CA ALA A 30 -0.18 5.24 -4.15
C ALA A 30 -0.66 5.14 -2.71
N LEU A 31 0.04 5.81 -1.78
CA LEU A 31 -0.35 5.89 -0.38
C LEU A 31 -1.75 6.50 -0.22
N LEU A 32 -2.04 7.62 -0.87
CA LEU A 32 -3.36 8.25 -0.83
C LEU A 32 -4.45 7.32 -1.34
N ALA A 33 -4.20 6.60 -2.44
CA ALA A 33 -5.15 5.61 -2.96
C ALA A 33 -5.46 4.52 -1.93
N ILE A 34 -4.44 4.02 -1.23
CA ILE A 34 -4.59 3.05 -0.15
C ILE A 34 -5.36 3.66 1.02
N LEU A 35 -4.98 4.85 1.49
CA LEU A 35 -5.61 5.54 2.62
C LEU A 35 -7.11 5.76 2.40
N LEU A 36 -7.52 6.15 1.18
CA LEU A 36 -8.92 6.35 0.83
C LEU A 36 -9.75 5.05 0.83
N SER A 37 -9.09 3.91 0.66
CA SER A 37 -9.71 2.59 0.58
C SER A 37 -9.66 1.81 1.89
N LEU A 38 -8.89 2.28 2.88
CA LEU A 38 -8.49 1.53 4.08
C LEU A 38 -9.62 0.95 4.92
N GLN A 39 -10.75 1.64 5.02
CA GLN A 39 -11.86 1.22 5.90
C GLN A 39 -12.83 0.26 5.23
N GLN A 40 -12.82 0.22 3.89
CA GLN A 40 -13.80 -0.57 3.15
C GLN A 40 -13.71 -2.09 3.32
N PRO A 41 -12.54 -2.75 3.52
CA PRO A 41 -12.51 -4.20 3.47
C PRO A 41 -13.42 -4.82 4.52
N PHE A 42 -13.49 -4.32 5.76
CA PHE A 42 -14.28 -4.99 6.82
C PHE A 42 -15.59 -4.31 7.18
N VAL A 43 -15.72 -2.99 6.97
CA VAL A 43 -16.91 -2.24 7.40
C VAL A 43 -18.17 -2.69 6.64
N HIS A 44 -18.07 -2.94 5.34
CA HIS A 44 -19.22 -3.39 4.54
C HIS A 44 -19.72 -4.79 4.98
N ASP A 45 -18.78 -5.72 5.19
CA ASP A 45 -19.09 -7.08 5.60
C ASP A 45 -19.66 -7.11 7.03
N HIS A 46 -19.17 -6.25 7.92
CA HIS A 46 -19.70 -6.10 9.26
C HIS A 46 -21.14 -5.55 9.24
N GLY A 47 -21.43 -4.56 8.39
CA GLY A 47 -22.79 -4.01 8.27
C GLY A 47 -23.82 -4.98 7.67
N SER A 48 -23.37 -6.01 6.95
CA SER A 48 -24.24 -7.00 6.27
C SER A 48 -24.35 -8.34 7.00
N GLY A 49 -23.63 -8.55 8.11
CA GLY A 49 -23.57 -9.82 8.82
C GLY A 49 -22.64 -10.86 8.16
N ALA A 50 -21.98 -10.51 7.05
CA ALA A 50 -21.12 -11.41 6.29
C ALA A 50 -19.81 -11.70 7.03
N LEU A 51 -19.34 -10.77 7.85
CA LEU A 51 -18.12 -10.92 8.62
C LEU A 51 -18.27 -12.00 9.72
N GLU A 52 -19.45 -12.07 10.33
CA GLU A 52 -19.84 -13.07 11.32
C GLU A 52 -19.93 -14.46 10.67
N GLN A 53 -20.47 -14.54 9.46
CA GLN A 53 -20.44 -15.78 8.66
C GLN A 53 -19.00 -16.24 8.37
N LEU A 54 -18.11 -15.30 8.10
CA LEU A 54 -16.70 -15.56 7.84
C LEU A 54 -15.99 -16.11 9.09
N LEU A 55 -16.32 -15.60 10.28
CA LEU A 55 -15.79 -16.08 11.57
C LEU A 55 -16.21 -17.50 11.94
N VAL A 56 -17.45 -17.89 11.59
CA VAL A 56 -18.01 -19.22 11.90
C VAL A 56 -17.68 -20.25 10.80
N SER A 57 -17.11 -19.81 9.69
CA SER A 57 -16.73 -20.69 8.59
C SER A 57 -15.72 -21.77 9.04
N PRO A 58 -15.74 -22.98 8.43
CA PRO A 58 -14.86 -24.08 8.82
C PRO A 58 -13.40 -23.89 8.36
N HIS A 59 -13.09 -22.79 7.66
CA HIS A 59 -11.78 -22.53 7.08
C HIS A 59 -10.91 -21.69 8.03
N PRO A 60 -9.57 -21.81 7.94
CA PRO A 60 -8.68 -21.00 8.75
C PRO A 60 -8.87 -19.50 8.46
N LEU A 61 -9.35 -18.76 9.46
CA LEU A 61 -9.65 -17.33 9.36
C LEU A 61 -8.48 -16.48 8.80
N PRO A 62 -7.21 -16.70 9.17
CA PRO A 62 -6.08 -15.96 8.59
C PRO A 62 -5.96 -16.09 7.07
N VAL A 63 -6.31 -17.26 6.52
CA VAL A 63 -6.29 -17.48 5.07
C VAL A 63 -7.40 -16.69 4.39
N LEU A 64 -8.62 -16.72 4.94
CA LEU A 64 -9.75 -15.96 4.39
C LEU A 64 -9.51 -14.44 4.46
N VAL A 65 -9.01 -13.95 5.59
CA VAL A 65 -8.64 -12.54 5.77
C VAL A 65 -7.52 -12.15 4.81
N GLY A 66 -6.49 -12.99 4.66
CA GLY A 66 -5.40 -12.75 3.71
C GLY A 66 -5.90 -12.67 2.25
N LEU A 67 -6.74 -13.61 1.81
CA LEU A 67 -7.34 -13.60 0.48
C LEU A 67 -8.21 -12.37 0.24
N LYS A 68 -8.99 -11.97 1.25
CA LYS A 68 -9.84 -10.77 1.16
C LYS A 68 -9.01 -9.50 1.03
N LEU A 69 -7.96 -9.35 1.83
CA LEU A 69 -7.03 -8.21 1.72
C LEU A 69 -6.30 -8.22 0.38
N ALA A 70 -5.92 -9.40 -0.12
CA ALA A 70 -5.31 -9.53 -1.46
C ALA A 70 -6.28 -9.13 -2.58
N ALA A 71 -7.55 -9.54 -2.52
CA ALA A 71 -8.58 -9.14 -3.46
C ALA A 71 -8.82 -7.63 -3.43
N HIS A 72 -8.86 -7.03 -2.23
CA HIS A 72 -8.98 -5.59 -2.06
C HIS A 72 -7.77 -4.83 -2.64
N TRP A 73 -6.56 -5.32 -2.39
CA TRP A 73 -5.33 -4.77 -2.97
C TRP A 73 -5.35 -4.87 -4.50
N LEU A 74 -5.77 -6.00 -5.07
CA LEU A 74 -5.89 -6.16 -6.52
C LEU A 74 -6.86 -5.15 -7.12
N ALA A 75 -8.02 -4.94 -6.50
CA ALA A 75 -9.03 -4.00 -6.98
C ALA A 75 -8.55 -2.53 -6.95
N THR A 76 -7.69 -2.18 -5.98
CA THR A 76 -7.32 -0.78 -5.71
C THR A 76 -5.95 -0.40 -6.26
N CYS A 77 -4.96 -1.26 -6.08
CA CYS A 77 -3.55 -0.98 -6.36
C CYS A 77 -3.08 -1.56 -7.69
N ALA A 78 -3.65 -2.67 -8.18
CA ALA A 78 -3.21 -3.23 -9.47
C ALA A 78 -3.41 -2.24 -10.65
N PRO A 79 -4.55 -1.52 -10.77
CA PRO A 79 -4.69 -0.49 -11.80
C PRO A 79 -3.65 0.62 -11.67
N LEU A 80 -3.29 0.97 -10.42
CA LEU A 80 -2.28 1.99 -10.15
C LEU A 80 -0.89 1.55 -10.58
N ILE A 81 -0.48 0.32 -10.24
CA ILE A 81 0.81 -0.25 -10.64
C ILE A 81 0.89 -0.38 -12.16
N LEU A 82 -0.19 -0.78 -12.83
CA LEU A 82 -0.20 -0.90 -14.29
C LEU A 82 -0.02 0.45 -14.99
N ALA A 83 -0.58 1.52 -14.44
CA ALA A 83 -0.45 2.86 -15.01
C ALA A 83 0.76 3.65 -14.47
N SER A 84 1.48 3.16 -13.45
CA SER A 84 2.66 3.83 -12.91
C SER A 84 3.81 3.99 -13.91
N PRO A 85 4.11 3.05 -14.84
CA PRO A 85 5.16 3.25 -15.83
C PRO A 85 4.88 4.42 -16.76
N PHE A 86 3.62 4.59 -17.17
CA PHE A 86 3.21 5.71 -18.01
C PHE A 86 3.39 7.05 -17.29
N LEU A 87 2.99 7.13 -16.01
CA LEU A 87 3.20 8.33 -15.20
C LEU A 87 4.69 8.59 -14.96
N ALA A 88 5.49 7.56 -14.71
CA ALA A 88 6.92 7.67 -14.48
C ALA A 88 7.65 8.28 -15.70
N LEU A 89 7.23 7.92 -16.92
CA LEU A 89 7.74 8.55 -18.14
C LEU A 89 7.37 10.03 -18.24
N GLN A 90 6.18 10.43 -17.77
CA GLN A 90 5.79 11.84 -17.70
C GLN A 90 6.67 12.66 -16.73
N PHE A 91 7.21 12.03 -15.70
CA PHE A 91 8.19 12.64 -14.79
C PHE A 91 9.63 12.60 -15.32
N GLY A 92 9.87 12.12 -16.55
CA GLY A 92 11.21 12.07 -17.15
C GLY A 92 12.14 10.99 -16.57
N LEU A 93 11.58 9.94 -15.95
CA LEU A 93 12.38 8.86 -15.40
C LEU A 93 12.95 7.96 -16.51
N SER A 94 14.19 7.50 -16.30
CA SER A 94 14.83 6.53 -17.20
C SER A 94 14.11 5.18 -17.20
N ALA A 95 14.18 4.41 -18.29
CA ALA A 95 13.51 3.11 -18.39
C ALA A 95 13.88 2.15 -17.24
N GLN A 96 15.13 2.20 -16.77
CA GLN A 96 15.57 1.42 -15.61
C GLN A 96 14.88 1.88 -14.32
N ALA A 97 14.80 3.19 -14.07
CA ALA A 97 14.11 3.75 -12.90
C ALA A 97 12.61 3.46 -12.94
N VAL A 98 11.99 3.47 -14.13
CA VAL A 98 10.59 3.06 -14.34
C VAL A 98 10.37 1.61 -13.92
N GLY A 99 11.24 0.69 -14.36
CA GLY A 99 11.15 -0.72 -13.95
C GLY A 99 11.31 -0.91 -12.45
N VAL A 100 12.25 -0.19 -11.83
CA VAL A 100 12.46 -0.23 -10.37
C VAL A 100 11.26 0.34 -9.62
N LEU A 101 10.64 1.42 -10.09
CA LEU A 101 9.42 1.96 -9.50
C LEU A 101 8.27 0.94 -9.55
N ALA A 102 8.06 0.30 -10.71
CA ALA A 102 7.01 -0.70 -10.83
C ALA A 102 7.22 -1.87 -9.87
N LEU A 103 8.47 -2.37 -9.76
CA LEU A 103 8.83 -3.42 -8.81
C LEU A 103 8.69 -2.97 -7.36
N SER A 104 9.12 -1.75 -7.01
CA SER A 104 9.02 -1.26 -5.64
C SER A 104 7.56 -1.04 -5.22
N LEU A 105 6.70 -0.57 -6.13
CA LEU A 105 5.25 -0.50 -5.89
C LEU A 105 4.61 -1.89 -5.78
N LEU A 106 5.03 -2.86 -6.61
CA LEU A 106 4.52 -4.22 -6.56
C LEU A 106 4.85 -4.91 -5.22
N LEU A 107 6.00 -4.62 -4.61
CA LEU A 107 6.37 -5.15 -3.30
C LEU A 107 5.77 -4.34 -2.14
N GLY A 108 5.78 -3.01 -2.29
CA GLY A 108 5.42 -2.10 -1.21
C GLY A 108 3.93 -1.92 -1.01
N THR A 109 3.15 -1.78 -2.08
CA THR A 109 1.70 -1.59 -1.97
C THR A 109 0.97 -2.77 -1.30
N PRO A 110 1.29 -4.06 -1.54
CA PRO A 110 0.67 -5.14 -0.76
C PRO A 110 1.10 -5.11 0.71
N THR A 111 2.34 -4.71 1.00
CA THR A 111 2.81 -4.49 2.39
C THR A 111 1.95 -3.43 3.08
N LEU A 112 1.75 -2.28 2.44
CA LEU A 112 0.89 -1.21 2.93
C LEU A 112 -0.56 -1.68 3.11
N ALA A 113 -1.11 -2.41 2.13
CA ALA A 113 -2.48 -2.92 2.20
C ALA A 113 -2.69 -3.90 3.37
N LEU A 114 -1.71 -4.77 3.64
CA LEU A 114 -1.77 -5.71 4.77
C LEU A 114 -1.70 -5.01 6.13
N ILE A 115 -0.76 -4.08 6.30
CA ILE A 115 -0.64 -3.26 7.53
C ILE A 115 -1.91 -2.42 7.72
N GLY A 116 -2.41 -1.84 6.63
CA GLY A 116 -3.65 -1.08 6.60
C GLY A 116 -4.87 -1.90 6.98
N GLY A 117 -4.99 -3.11 6.43
CA GLY A 117 -6.04 -4.07 6.76
C GLY A 117 -6.02 -4.49 8.22
N LEU A 118 -4.83 -4.70 8.80
CA LEU A 118 -4.67 -4.92 10.24
C LEU A 118 -5.19 -3.73 11.05
N GLY A 119 -4.81 -2.51 10.66
CA GLY A 119 -5.33 -1.31 11.30
C GLY A 119 -6.86 -1.26 11.24
N ALA A 120 -7.45 -1.52 10.07
CA ALA A 120 -8.89 -1.50 9.87
C ALA A 120 -9.61 -2.51 10.78
N ALA A 121 -9.06 -3.72 10.90
CA ALA A 121 -9.56 -4.75 11.80
C ALA A 121 -9.50 -4.32 13.28
N LEU A 122 -8.39 -3.72 13.73
CA LEU A 122 -8.23 -3.24 15.11
C LEU A 122 -9.21 -2.11 15.46
N THR A 123 -9.59 -1.28 14.48
CA THR A 123 -10.50 -0.16 14.69
C THR A 123 -11.97 -0.49 14.47
N LEU A 124 -12.30 -1.70 14.01
CA LEU A 124 -13.68 -2.08 13.70
C LEU A 124 -14.60 -2.00 14.92
N GLY A 125 -14.11 -2.38 16.11
CA GLY A 125 -14.85 -2.29 17.38
C GLY A 125 -14.77 -0.94 18.10
N LEU A 126 -13.98 0.01 17.60
CA LEU A 126 -13.80 1.32 18.23
C LEU A 126 -14.74 2.34 17.60
N ARG A 127 -15.48 3.10 18.41
CA ARG A 127 -16.41 4.16 17.96
C ARG A 127 -15.72 5.42 17.39
N GLY A 128 -14.49 5.30 16.88
CA GLY A 128 -13.72 6.42 16.35
C GLY A 128 -12.62 5.97 15.39
N GLY A 129 -12.88 6.09 14.08
CA GLY A 129 -11.92 5.78 13.02
C GLY A 129 -10.65 6.67 13.00
N ALA A 130 -10.52 7.61 13.95
CA ALA A 130 -9.40 8.54 14.07
C ALA A 130 -8.12 7.92 14.65
N LEU A 131 -8.20 6.73 15.28
CA LEU A 131 -7.00 6.03 15.80
C LEU A 131 -6.27 5.24 14.70
N LEU A 132 -6.96 4.91 13.61
CA LEU A 132 -6.43 4.12 12.50
C LEU A 132 -5.16 4.74 11.89
N PRO A 133 -5.12 6.04 11.53
CA PRO A 133 -3.92 6.63 10.93
C PRO A 133 -2.76 6.71 11.93
N LEU A 134 -3.05 6.89 13.23
CA LEU A 134 -2.04 7.09 14.26
C LEU A 134 -1.18 5.84 14.49
N VAL A 135 -1.79 4.65 14.37
CA VAL A 135 -1.09 3.36 14.50
C VAL A 135 -0.40 2.96 13.20
N VAL A 136 -1.02 3.25 12.05
CA VAL A 136 -0.59 2.72 10.75
C VAL A 136 0.48 3.59 10.08
N LEU A 137 0.38 4.92 10.20
CA LEU A 137 1.34 5.86 9.59
C LEU A 137 2.82 5.58 9.93
N PRO A 138 3.22 5.36 11.20
CA PRO A 138 4.64 5.10 11.50
C PRO A 138 5.16 3.83 10.82
N LEU A 139 4.29 2.83 10.60
CA LEU A 139 4.65 1.59 9.90
C LEU A 139 4.69 1.76 8.37
N TYR A 140 4.01 2.76 7.82
CA TYR A 140 4.06 3.08 6.39
C TYR A 140 5.33 3.81 5.99
N VAL A 141 5.91 4.62 6.88
CA VAL A 141 7.10 5.43 6.60
C VAL A 141 8.28 4.59 6.09
N PRO A 142 8.69 3.46 6.70
CA PRO A 142 9.76 2.62 6.18
C PRO A 142 9.51 2.13 4.76
N VAL A 143 8.28 1.71 4.46
CA VAL A 143 7.89 1.23 3.12
C VAL A 143 7.99 2.35 2.09
N LEU A 144 7.57 3.57 2.45
CA LEU A 144 7.71 4.75 1.59
C LEU A 144 9.17 5.14 1.35
N ILE A 145 9.99 5.10 2.40
CA ILE A 145 11.42 5.43 2.33
C ILE A 145 12.15 4.45 1.42
N PHE A 146 11.99 3.14 1.62
CA PHE A 146 12.65 2.15 0.77
C PHE A 146 12.06 2.13 -0.64
N GLY A 147 10.75 2.32 -0.76
CA GLY A 147 10.02 2.41 -2.02
C GLY A 147 10.52 3.48 -2.97
N SER A 148 10.47 4.73 -2.50
CA SER A 148 10.93 5.90 -3.26
C SER A 148 12.46 5.94 -3.35
N GLY A 149 13.15 5.52 -2.28
CA GLY A 149 14.60 5.44 -2.20
C GLY A 149 15.21 4.46 -3.20
N ALA A 150 14.54 3.35 -3.53
CA ALA A 150 15.00 2.40 -4.56
C ALA A 150 15.13 3.07 -5.93
N VAL A 151 14.15 3.91 -6.28
CA VAL A 151 14.12 4.63 -7.55
C VAL A 151 15.17 5.74 -7.56
N ALA A 152 15.28 6.50 -6.48
CA ALA A 152 16.30 7.54 -6.32
C ALA A 152 17.73 6.96 -6.40
N ALA A 153 18.00 5.86 -5.70
CA ALA A 153 19.31 5.19 -5.74
C ALA A 153 19.66 4.67 -7.15
N THR A 154 18.65 4.21 -7.90
CA THR A 154 18.83 3.83 -9.30
C THR A 154 19.17 5.02 -10.18
N ALA A 155 18.48 6.16 -10.00
CA ALA A 155 18.77 7.39 -10.72
C ALA A 155 20.18 7.94 -10.42
N SER A 156 20.70 7.70 -9.21
CA SER A 156 22.07 8.07 -8.80
C SER A 156 23.13 7.02 -9.15
N GLY A 157 22.78 5.92 -9.81
CA GLY A 157 23.73 4.87 -10.20
C GLY A 157 24.20 3.94 -9.07
N LEU A 158 23.59 4.02 -7.88
CA LEU A 158 23.93 3.20 -6.71
C LEU A 158 23.23 1.82 -6.73
N GLY A 159 22.20 1.68 -7.56
CA GLY A 159 21.40 0.46 -7.68
C GLY A 159 20.26 0.34 -6.67
N ALA A 160 19.22 -0.43 -7.01
CA ALA A 160 17.98 -0.55 -6.22
C ALA A 160 17.96 -1.70 -5.19
N TRP A 161 18.91 -2.62 -5.30
CA TRP A 161 18.80 -3.95 -4.67
C TRP A 161 18.69 -3.91 -3.14
N PRO A 162 19.44 -3.06 -2.41
CA PRO A 162 19.31 -3.00 -0.95
C PRO A 162 17.90 -2.59 -0.50
N GLN A 163 17.33 -1.57 -1.13
CA GLN A 163 16.00 -1.05 -0.80
C GLN A 163 14.90 -2.03 -1.21
N LEU A 164 15.02 -2.67 -2.37
CA LEU A 164 14.09 -3.71 -2.81
C LEU A 164 14.11 -4.93 -1.89
N SER A 165 15.29 -5.31 -1.39
CA SER A 165 15.43 -6.42 -0.45
C SER A 165 14.76 -6.11 0.89
N LEU A 166 14.88 -4.87 1.39
CA LEU A 166 14.18 -4.41 2.59
C LEU A 166 12.66 -4.37 2.39
N LEU A 167 12.18 -3.91 1.22
CA LEU A 167 10.76 -3.99 0.88
C LEU A 167 10.26 -5.44 0.84
N GLY A 168 11.03 -6.34 0.26
CA GLY A 168 10.73 -7.77 0.25
C GLY A 168 10.65 -8.34 1.67
N ALA A 169 11.58 -7.96 2.56
CA ALA A 169 11.54 -8.36 3.97
C ALA A 169 10.29 -7.82 4.67
N CYS A 170 9.94 -6.54 4.47
CA CYS A 170 8.71 -5.96 4.99
C CYS A 170 7.47 -6.70 4.49
N LEU A 171 7.43 -7.07 3.20
CA LEU A 171 6.33 -7.82 2.61
C LEU A 171 6.20 -9.21 3.22
N CYS A 172 7.31 -9.95 3.35
CA CYS A 172 7.33 -11.26 4.00
C CYS A 172 6.81 -11.18 5.43
N LEU A 173 7.27 -10.20 6.22
CA LEU A 173 6.77 -9.97 7.57
C LEU A 173 5.28 -9.63 7.59
N ALA A 174 4.82 -8.75 6.70
CA ALA A 174 3.42 -8.38 6.61
C ALA A 174 2.53 -9.56 6.22
N ILE A 175 2.94 -10.38 5.25
CA ILE A 175 2.22 -11.59 4.85
C ILE A 175 2.12 -12.58 6.02
N LEU A 176 3.19 -12.74 6.80
CA LEU A 176 3.26 -13.68 7.93
C LEU A 176 2.57 -13.20 9.21
N LEU A 177 2.43 -11.89 9.41
CA LEU A 177 1.91 -11.35 10.68
C LEU A 177 0.51 -10.75 10.51
N CYS A 178 0.29 -9.94 9.47
CA CYS A 178 -0.93 -9.14 9.36
C CYS A 178 -2.21 -9.99 9.24
N PRO A 179 -2.30 -11.07 8.43
CA PRO A 179 -3.53 -11.87 8.36
C PRO A 179 -3.89 -12.54 9.69
N TRP A 180 -2.89 -13.01 10.44
CA TRP A 180 -3.09 -13.62 11.76
C TRP A 180 -3.53 -12.57 12.79
N SER A 181 -2.81 -11.45 12.88
CA SER A 181 -3.14 -10.37 13.80
C SER A 181 -4.50 -9.74 13.49
N ALA A 182 -4.83 -9.55 12.21
CA ALA A 182 -6.12 -9.03 11.78
C ALA A 182 -7.25 -10.01 12.13
N SER A 183 -7.04 -11.31 11.95
CA SER A 183 -8.00 -12.34 12.34
C SER A 183 -8.28 -12.35 13.84
N ALA A 184 -7.24 -12.20 14.67
CA ALA A 184 -7.39 -12.08 16.12
C ALA A 184 -8.14 -10.79 16.50
N ALA A 185 -7.80 -9.66 15.88
CA ALA A 185 -8.47 -8.39 16.10
C ALA A 185 -9.97 -8.44 15.73
N LEU A 186 -10.33 -9.07 14.61
CA LEU A 186 -11.72 -9.23 14.17
C LEU A 186 -12.53 -10.09 15.15
N ARG A 187 -11.94 -11.12 15.76
CA ARG A 187 -12.60 -11.93 16.79
C ARG A 187 -12.94 -11.09 18.01
N VAL A 188 -11.95 -10.35 18.53
CA VAL A 188 -12.14 -9.46 19.70
C VAL A 188 -13.15 -8.34 19.42
N ALA A 189 -13.20 -7.82 18.20
CA ALA A 189 -14.13 -6.76 17.83
C ALA A 189 -15.59 -7.21 17.72
N LEU A 190 -15.84 -8.50 17.52
CA LEU A 190 -17.17 -9.11 17.32
C LEU A 190 -17.66 -9.92 18.53
N GLU A 191 -16.84 -10.00 19.59
CA GLU A 191 -17.22 -10.46 20.93
C GLU A 191 -17.85 -9.32 21.74
#